data_AF-A0A2W1MUV5-F1
#
_entry.id   AF-A0A2W1MUV5-F1
#
_cell.length_a   1.000
_cell.length_b   1.000
_cell.length_c   1.000
_cell.angle_alpha   90.00
_cell.angle_beta   90.00
_cell.angle_gamma   90.00
#
_symmetry.space_group_name_H-M   'P 1'
#
loop_
_entity.id
_entity.type
_entity.pdbx_description
1 polymer ?
#
loop_
_entity_poly.entity_id
_entity_poly.type
_entity_poly.pdbx_seq_one_letter_code
_entity_poly.pdbx_strand_id
1 'polypeptide(L)'
;MIKQLLGATTFLVVATAQAAPQDTCITNELDESVITAELALAVGNCHMARATQDGSVAALEYAHSWFQQAQKLGAREARKHLAAVERQLEQAGHAND
;
A
#
# COMPACT_ATOMS: atom_id res chain seq x y z
N MET A 1 -15.71 6.73 62.06
CA MET A 1 -14.80 7.59 61.26
C MET A 1 -13.86 6.68 60.49
N ILE A 2 -14.15 6.39 59.22
CA ILE A 2 -13.34 5.49 58.37
C ILE A 2 -12.47 6.36 57.46
N LYS A 3 -11.17 6.12 57.56
CA LYS A 3 -10.05 6.86 56.96
C LYS A 3 -9.95 6.47 55.48
N GLN A 4 -10.16 7.42 54.57
CA GLN A 4 -10.04 7.16 53.14
C GLN A 4 -8.58 6.97 52.76
N LEU A 5 -8.22 5.76 52.34
CA LEU A 5 -6.93 5.45 51.74
C LEU A 5 -6.98 5.90 50.28
N LEU A 6 -6.10 6.85 49.94
CA LEU A 6 -5.91 7.31 48.57
C LEU A 6 -5.44 6.14 47.69
N GLY A 7 -6.29 5.69 46.78
CA GLY A 7 -5.89 4.82 45.68
C GLY A 7 -5.14 5.62 44.63
N ALA A 8 -3.82 5.53 44.62
CA ALA A 8 -3.00 6.03 43.53
C ALA A 8 -3.02 5.00 42.39
N THR A 9 -4.00 5.10 41.49
CA THR A 9 -4.03 4.32 40.26
C THR A 9 -3.01 4.90 39.30
N THR A 10 -1.80 4.33 39.26
CA THR A 10 -0.82 4.64 38.22
C THR A 10 -1.33 4.09 36.90
N PHE A 11 -1.86 4.97 36.05
CA PHE A 11 -2.12 4.66 34.65
C PHE A 11 -0.77 4.36 33.97
N LEU A 12 -0.56 3.09 33.65
CA LEU A 12 0.49 2.68 32.72
C LEU A 12 0.11 3.21 31.34
N VAL A 13 0.70 4.34 30.95
CA VAL A 13 0.69 4.77 29.55
C VAL A 13 1.52 3.74 28.80
N VAL A 14 0.85 2.77 28.16
CA VAL A 14 1.46 1.95 27.13
C VAL A 14 1.85 2.93 26.03
N ALA A 15 3.15 3.21 25.92
CA ALA A 15 3.69 3.84 24.74
C ALA A 15 3.45 2.87 23.59
N THR A 16 2.36 3.07 22.83
CA THR A 16 2.32 2.56 21.48
C THR A 16 3.47 3.25 20.78
N ALA A 17 4.54 2.50 20.51
CA ALA A 17 5.51 2.89 19.51
C ALA A 17 4.69 3.02 18.22
N GLN A 18 4.23 4.23 17.94
CA GLN A 18 3.68 4.61 16.67
C GLN A 18 4.88 4.52 15.74
N ALA A 19 5.11 3.34 15.17
CA ALA A 19 5.86 3.28 13.93
C ALA A 19 5.15 4.28 13.02
N ALA A 20 5.81 5.39 12.70
CA ALA A 20 5.36 6.25 11.62
C ALA A 20 5.03 5.32 10.44
N PRO A 21 3.87 5.47 9.79
CA PRO A 21 3.58 4.66 8.62
C PRO A 21 4.70 4.98 7.62
N GLN A 22 5.64 4.04 7.47
CA GLN A 22 6.67 4.21 6.47
C GLN A 22 5.96 3.99 5.15
N ASP A 23 5.79 5.08 4.39
CA ASP A 23 5.20 5.21 3.05
C ASP A 23 5.96 4.41 1.98
N THR A 24 6.51 3.26 2.33
CA THR A 24 7.22 2.36 1.43
C THR A 24 6.29 1.23 1.07
N CYS A 25 5.57 1.41 -0.03
CA CYS A 25 4.93 0.31 -0.75
C CYS A 25 5.93 -0.83 -0.94
N ILE A 26 5.47 -2.08 -0.84
CA ILE A 26 6.35 -3.25 -1.00
C ILE A 26 7.00 -3.18 -2.39
N THR A 27 8.32 -3.04 -2.41
CA THR A 27 9.17 -3.09 -3.62
C THR A 27 9.99 -4.36 -3.71
N ASN A 28 10.07 -5.15 -2.63
CA ASN A 28 10.85 -6.38 -2.61
C ASN A 28 10.08 -7.51 -3.29
N GLU A 29 10.81 -8.36 -4.00
CA GLU A 29 10.29 -9.61 -4.55
C GLU A 29 9.87 -10.51 -3.39
N LEU A 30 8.56 -10.70 -3.27
CA LEU A 30 7.99 -11.72 -2.38
C LEU A 30 8.12 -13.08 -3.08
N ASP A 31 8.29 -14.13 -2.30
CA ASP A 31 8.20 -15.49 -2.82
C ASP A 31 6.84 -15.67 -3.52
N GLU A 32 6.84 -16.15 -4.76
CA GLU A 32 5.62 -16.32 -5.56
C GLU A 32 4.56 -17.16 -4.84
N SER A 33 4.99 -18.11 -4.00
CA SER A 33 4.09 -18.98 -3.23
C SER A 33 3.27 -18.25 -2.15
N VAL A 34 3.71 -17.06 -1.72
CA VAL A 34 2.99 -16.25 -0.72
C VAL A 34 2.16 -15.12 -1.35
N ILE A 35 2.25 -14.93 -2.67
CA ILE A 35 1.51 -13.86 -3.35
C ILE A 35 0.06 -14.30 -3.58
N THR A 36 -0.87 -13.67 -2.85
CA THR A 36 -2.30 -13.81 -3.10
C THR A 36 -2.82 -12.72 -4.02
N ALA A 37 -4.00 -12.94 -4.59
CA ALA A 37 -4.71 -11.96 -5.41
C ALA A 37 -4.92 -10.64 -4.63
N GLU A 38 -5.33 -10.71 -3.36
CA GLU A 38 -5.57 -9.57 -2.50
C GLU A 38 -4.28 -8.82 -2.17
N LEU A 39 -3.19 -9.55 -1.91
CA LEU A 39 -1.89 -8.94 -1.65
C LEU A 39 -1.39 -8.17 -2.88
N ALA A 40 -1.45 -8.81 -4.06
CA ALA A 40 -1.07 -8.18 -5.31
C ALA A 40 -1.90 -6.92 -5.60
N LEU A 41 -3.20 -6.93 -5.32
CA LEU A 41 -4.05 -5.73 -5.43
C LEU A 41 -3.64 -4.65 -4.43
N ALA A 42 -3.40 -5.00 -3.18
CA ALA A 42 -3.03 -4.04 -2.14
C ALA A 42 -1.70 -3.35 -2.48
N VAL A 43 -0.70 -4.11 -2.92
CA VAL A 43 0.60 -3.56 -3.32
C VAL A 43 0.48 -2.70 -4.58
N GLY A 44 -0.27 -3.16 -5.59
CA GLY A 44 -0.53 -2.36 -6.79
C GLY A 44 -1.22 -1.03 -6.48
N ASN A 45 -2.22 -1.04 -5.60
CA ASN A 45 -2.92 0.17 -5.16
C ASN A 45 -2.03 1.11 -4.37
N CYS A 46 -1.11 0.60 -3.55
CA CYS A 46 -0.13 1.42 -2.85
C CYS A 46 0.74 2.19 -3.85
N HIS A 47 1.30 1.49 -4.84
CA HIS A 47 2.14 2.12 -5.86
C HIS A 47 1.36 3.10 -6.75
N MET A 48 0.09 2.80 -7.04
CA MET A 48 -0.81 3.70 -7.75
C MET A 48 -1.04 5.01 -6.96
N ALA A 49 -1.23 4.90 -5.64
CA ALA A 49 -1.38 6.05 -4.77
C ALA A 49 -0.08 6.86 -4.71
N ARG A 50 1.08 6.20 -4.65
CA ARG A 50 2.38 6.87 -4.68
C ARG A 50 2.58 7.65 -5.99
N ALA A 51 2.36 7.00 -7.12
CA ALA A 51 2.43 7.65 -8.44
C ALA A 51 1.52 8.88 -8.55
N THR A 52 0.33 8.84 -7.94
CA THR A 52 -0.59 9.98 -7.91
C THR A 52 -0.05 11.14 -7.06
N GLN A 53 0.74 10.86 -6.02
CA GLN A 53 1.31 11.89 -5.14
C GLN A 53 2.55 12.56 -5.73
N ASP A 54 3.43 11.79 -6.36
CA ASP A 54 4.77 12.26 -6.78
C ASP A 54 4.99 12.26 -8.31
N GLY A 55 4.01 11.80 -9.10
CA GLY A 55 4.12 11.69 -10.56
C GLY A 55 5.10 10.60 -11.01
N SER A 56 5.48 9.66 -10.13
CA SER A 56 6.51 8.67 -10.42
C SER A 56 6.07 7.64 -11.46
N VAL A 57 6.69 7.68 -12.65
CA VAL A 57 6.51 6.66 -13.69
C VAL A 57 6.90 5.28 -13.19
N ALA A 58 8.00 5.16 -12.44
CA ALA A 58 8.42 3.89 -11.86
C ALA A 58 7.37 3.32 -10.90
N ALA A 59 6.67 4.15 -10.14
CA ALA A 59 5.57 3.70 -9.30
C ALA A 59 4.38 3.20 -10.14
N LEU A 60 4.09 3.82 -11.29
CA LEU A 60 3.09 3.30 -12.22
C LEU A 60 3.50 1.94 -12.80
N GLU A 61 4.77 1.74 -13.13
CA GLU A 61 5.28 0.45 -13.63
C GLU A 61 5.16 -0.66 -12.58
N TYR A 62 5.49 -0.37 -11.31
CA TYR A 62 5.26 -1.30 -10.20
C TYR A 62 3.77 -1.60 -10.00
N ALA A 63 2.91 -0.58 -10.02
CA ALA A 63 1.47 -0.78 -9.89
C ALA A 63 0.95 -1.71 -11.01
N HIS A 64 1.40 -1.48 -12.24
CA HIS A 64 1.05 -2.30 -13.40
C HIS A 64 1.47 -3.76 -13.23
N SER A 65 2.72 -4.05 -12.84
CA SER A 65 3.19 -5.43 -12.66
C SER A 65 2.38 -6.16 -11.59
N TRP A 66 2.06 -5.48 -10.49
CA TRP A 66 1.25 -6.05 -9.40
C TRP A 66 -0.21 -6.30 -9.81
N PHE A 67 -0.82 -5.42 -10.61
CA PHE A 67 -2.16 -5.68 -11.13
C PHE A 67 -2.19 -6.80 -12.18
N GLN A 68 -1.12 -6.98 -12.97
CA GLN A 68 -0.99 -8.15 -13.84
C GLN A 68 -0.94 -9.44 -13.01
N GLN A 69 -0.17 -9.44 -11.92
CA GLN A 69 -0.10 -10.58 -11.01
C GLN A 69 -1.46 -10.87 -10.34
N ALA A 70 -2.15 -9.83 -9.86
CA ALA A 70 -3.50 -9.97 -9.32
C ALA A 70 -4.48 -10.57 -10.33
N GLN A 71 -4.43 -10.12 -11.59
CA GLN A 71 -5.27 -10.68 -12.66
C GLN A 71 -4.97 -12.16 -12.91
N LYS A 72 -3.69 -12.54 -12.99
CA LYS A 72 -3.27 -13.95 -13.16
C LYS A 72 -3.79 -14.84 -12.03
N LEU A 73 -3.81 -14.31 -10.80
CA LEU A 73 -4.34 -14.97 -9.60
C LEU A 73 -5.88 -14.95 -9.50
N GLY A 74 -6.57 -14.38 -10.48
CA GLY A 74 -8.04 -14.41 -10.56
C GLY A 74 -8.76 -13.18 -10.00
N ALA A 75 -8.04 -12.12 -9.61
CA ALA A 75 -8.64 -10.87 -9.16
C ALA A 75 -9.37 -10.16 -10.31
N ARG A 76 -10.69 -10.24 -10.34
CA ARG A 76 -11.50 -9.67 -11.44
C ARG A 76 -11.39 -8.15 -11.55
N GLU A 77 -11.21 -7.48 -10.42
CA GLU A 77 -11.10 -6.02 -10.36
C GLU A 77 -9.77 -5.49 -10.90
N ALA A 78 -8.71 -6.32 -10.91
CA ALA A 78 -7.40 -5.94 -11.44
C ALA A 78 -7.46 -5.42 -12.89
N ARG A 79 -8.42 -5.87 -13.69
CA ARG A 79 -8.66 -5.33 -15.05
C ARG A 79 -8.93 -3.82 -15.06
N LYS A 80 -9.72 -3.32 -14.11
CA LYS A 80 -10.03 -1.89 -14.03
C LYS A 80 -8.78 -1.09 -13.60
N HIS A 81 -8.01 -1.64 -12.67
CA HIS A 81 -6.77 -1.05 -12.21
C HIS A 81 -5.69 -1.02 -13.30
N LEU A 82 -5.58 -2.09 -14.11
CA LEU A 82 -4.70 -2.14 -15.30
C LEU A 82 -5.06 -1.05 -16.31
N ALA A 83 -6.33 -0.93 -16.69
CA ALA A 83 -6.76 0.11 -17.62
C ALA A 83 -6.52 1.53 -17.08
N ALA A 84 -6.52 1.72 -15.76
CA ALA A 84 -6.23 3.01 -15.14
C ALA A 84 -4.72 3.32 -15.18
N VAL A 85 -3.86 2.36 -14.84
CA VAL A 85 -2.41 2.55 -14.82
C VAL A 85 -1.83 2.69 -16.23
N GLU A 86 -2.32 1.91 -17.21
CA GLU A 86 -1.92 2.01 -18.63
C GLU A 86 -2.18 3.41 -19.18
N ARG A 87 -3.35 3.98 -18.90
CA ARG A 87 -3.69 5.36 -19.30
C ARG A 87 -2.75 6.39 -18.69
N GLN A 88 -2.37 6.22 -17.42
CA GLN A 88 -1.44 7.15 -16.77
C GLN A 88 -0.02 7.01 -17.31
N LEU A 89 0.40 5.79 -17.65
CA LEU A 89 1.69 5.55 -18.32
C LEU A 89 1.75 6.19 -19.70
N GLU A 90 0.69 6.05 -20.51
CA GLU A 90 0.57 6.73 -21.82
C GLU A 90 0.68 8.25 -21.68
N GLN A 91 -0.03 8.83 -20.70
CA GLN A 91 0.03 10.27 -20.42
C GLN A 91 1.42 10.72 -19.99
N ALA A 92 2.10 9.95 -19.16
CA ALA A 92 3.46 10.25 -18.73
C ALA A 92 4.48 10.11 -19.86
N GLY A 93 4.30 9.17 -20.79
CA GLY A 93 5.12 9.04 -21.99
C GLY A 93 5.01 10.29 -22.88
N HIS A 94 3.80 10.74 -23.17
CA HIS A 94 3.56 11.95 -23.97
C HIS A 94 4.00 13.26 -23.31
N ALA A 95 4.13 13.31 -21.98
CA ALA A 95 4.64 14.48 -21.27
C ALA A 95 6.17 14.64 -21.35
N ASN A 96 6.88 13.58 -21.74
CA ASN A 96 8.35 13.55 -21.81
C ASN A 96 8.89 13.60 -23.25
N ASP A 97 8.01 13.65 -24.26
CA ASP A 97 8.33 13.86 -25.69
C ASP A 97 8.29 15.35 -26.07
#